data_AF-A0A0S9C0Q7-F1
#
_entry.id   AF-A0A0S9C0Q7-F1
#
_cell.length_a   1.000
_cell.length_b   1.000
_cell.length_c   1.000
_cell.angle_alpha   90.00
_cell.angle_beta   90.00
_cell.angle_gamma   90.00
#
_symmetry.space_group_name_H-M   'P 1'
#
loop_
_entity.id
_entity.type
_entity.pdbx_description
1 polymer ?
#
loop_
_entity_poly.entity_id
_entity_poly.type
_entity_poly.pdbx_seq_one_letter_code
_entity_poly.pdbx_strand_id
1 'polypeptide(L)' 'MDVPELILSSDLSRLGQDARDLARKAKSGQLRRIRQGVYVRAQDWETLTPWDRYPLLIRAAAATLQSRTVFCRQSSGVL' A
#
# COMPACT_ATOMS: atom_id res chain seq x y z
N MET A 1 12.52 1.44 -12.44
CA MET A 1 12.41 1.14 -11.00
C MET A 1 10.94 0.96 -10.70
N ASP A 2 10.52 -0.29 -10.55
CA ASP A 2 9.14 -0.66 -10.25
C ASP A 2 8.85 -0.24 -8.81
N VAL A 3 7.94 0.72 -8.60
CA VAL A 3 7.61 1.19 -7.26
C VAL A 3 6.46 0.32 -6.75
N PRO A 4 6.65 -0.42 -5.66
CA PRO A 4 5.64 -1.38 -5.24
C PRO A 4 4.34 -0.72 -4.83
N GLU A 5 3.26 -1.41 -5.13
CA GLU A 5 1.90 -0.92 -4.98
C GLU A 5 1.50 -0.82 -3.51
N LEU A 6 0.85 0.29 -3.15
CA LEU A 6 0.33 0.53 -1.82
C LEU A 6 -1.13 0.10 -1.73
N ILE A 7 -1.44 -0.73 -0.75
CA ILE A 7 -2.78 -1.23 -0.47
C ILE A 7 -3.38 -0.43 0.69
N LEU A 8 -4.51 0.22 0.46
CA LEU A 8 -5.18 1.06 1.44
C LEU A 8 -6.40 0.35 2.03
N SER A 9 -6.59 0.46 3.34
CA SER A 9 -7.82 -0.06 3.97
C SER A 9 -9.07 0.66 3.49
N SER A 10 -8.95 1.95 3.13
CA SER A 10 -10.05 2.75 2.59
C SER A 10 -10.49 2.30 1.19
N ASP A 11 -9.56 1.77 0.38
CA ASP A 11 -9.87 1.21 -0.94
C ASP A 11 -10.71 -0.06 -0.80
N LEU A 12 -10.30 -0.97 0.08
CA LEU A 12 -11.10 -2.17 0.39
C LEU A 12 -12.48 -1.82 0.93
N SER A 13 -12.58 -0.85 1.84
CA SER A 13 -13.88 -0.42 2.34
C SER A 13 -14.80 0.13 1.23
N ARG A 14 -14.25 0.79 0.19
CA ARG A 14 -15.05 1.22 -0.99
C ARG A 14 -15.46 0.04 -1.87
N LEU A 15 -14.61 -0.98 -1.97
CA LEU A 15 -14.91 -2.21 -2.70
C LEU A 15 -15.84 -3.16 -1.93
N GLY A 16 -16.32 -2.77 -0.74
CA GLY A 16 -17.14 -3.60 0.13
C GLY A 16 -16.39 -4.75 0.79
N GLN A 17 -15.05 -4.73 0.74
CA GLN A 17 -14.19 -5.72 1.37
C GLN A 17 -13.79 -5.29 2.78
N ASP A 18 -13.61 -6.28 3.66
CA ASP A 18 -13.33 -6.02 5.08
C ASP A 18 -11.86 -5.64 5.29
N ALA A 19 -11.62 -4.45 5.83
CA ALA A 19 -10.29 -3.97 6.20
C ALA A 19 -9.60 -4.90 7.22
N ARG A 20 -10.36 -5.74 7.93
CA ARG A 20 -9.83 -6.79 8.82
C ARG A 20 -9.04 -7.86 8.07
N ASP A 21 -9.34 -8.11 6.80
CA ASP A 21 -8.58 -9.07 6.00
C ASP A 21 -7.16 -8.56 5.72
N LEU A 22 -6.95 -7.24 5.62
CA LEU A 22 -5.60 -6.66 5.52
C LEU A 22 -4.82 -6.87 6.81
N ALA A 23 -5.45 -6.66 7.97
CA ALA A 23 -4.81 -6.92 9.25
C ALA A 23 -4.45 -8.40 9.40
N ARG A 24 -5.31 -9.32 8.92
CA ARG A 24 -5.04 -10.75 8.90
C ARG A 24 -3.88 -11.11 7.96
N LYS A 25 -3.87 -10.56 6.73
CA LYS A 25 -2.78 -10.74 5.76
C LYS A 25 -1.47 -10.11 6.23
N ALA A 26 -1.54 -9.04 7.02
CA ALA A 26 -0.37 -8.46 7.65
C ALA A 26 0.17 -9.37 8.76
N LYS A 27 -0.71 -9.95 9.57
CA LYS A 27 -0.35 -10.92 10.61
C LYS A 27 0.22 -12.21 10.02
N SER A 28 -0.24 -12.65 8.85
CA SER A 28 0.31 -13.82 8.15
C SER A 28 1.65 -13.54 7.43
N GLY A 29 2.14 -12.30 7.46
CA GLY A 29 3.39 -11.91 6.80
C GLY A 29 3.29 -11.72 5.29
N GLN A 30 2.09 -11.81 4.70
CA GLN A 30 1.89 -11.52 3.27
C GLN A 30 1.94 -10.00 3.00
N LEU A 31 1.47 -9.21 3.95
CA LEU A 31 1.51 -7.75 3.89
C LEU A 31 2.36 -7.18 5.02
N ARG A 32 3.05 -6.08 4.76
CA ARG A 32 3.69 -5.26 5.77
C ARG A 32 2.88 -3.99 5.93
N ARG A 33 2.45 -3.70 7.16
CA ARG A 33 1.84 -2.41 7.49
C ARG A 33 2.95 -1.36 7.61
N ILE A 34 2.93 -0.35 6.75
CA ILE A 34 3.88 0.77 6.80
C ILE A 34 3.31 1.91 7.65
N ARG A 35 2.00 2.16 7.53
CA ARG A 35 1.29 3.20 8.30
C ARG A 35 -0.12 2.73 8.66
N GLN A 36 -0.83 3.47 9.51
CA GLN A 36 -2.25 3.21 9.76
C GLN A 36 -3.06 3.32 8.47
N GLY A 37 -3.73 2.22 8.11
CA GLY A 37 -4.52 2.11 6.90
C GLY A 37 -3.72 1.92 5.60
N VAL A 38 -2.39 1.79 5.67
CA VAL A 38 -1.51 1.60 4.50
C VAL A 38 -0.65 0.36 4.66
N TYR A 39 -0.72 -0.51 3.66
CA TYR A 39 -0.03 -1.78 3.59
C TYR A 39 0.76 -1.89 2.28
N VAL A 40 1.82 -2.67 2.28
CA VAL A 40 2.57 -3.08 1.08
C VAL A 40 2.73 -4.60 1.12
N ARG A 41 2.98 -5.25 -0.02
CA ARG A 41 3.37 -6.66 -0.02
C ARG A 41 4.72 -6.83 0.68
N ALA A 42 4.82 -7.81 1.58
CA ALA A 42 6.03 -8.02 2.37
C ALA A 42 7.23 -8.35 1.48
N GLN A 43 7.03 -9.18 0.45
CA GLN A 43 8.06 -9.52 -0.53
C GLN A 43 8.67 -8.26 -1.19
N ASP A 44 7.83 -7.30 -1.58
CA ASP A 44 8.31 -6.08 -2.23
C ASP A 44 9.09 -5.21 -1.25
N TRP A 45 8.61 -5.12 -0.01
CA TRP A 45 9.28 -4.36 1.04
C TRP A 45 10.67 -4.89 1.38
N GLU A 46 10.82 -6.21 1.42
CA GLU A 46 12.12 -6.86 1.66
C GLU A 46 13.07 -6.68 0.47
N THR A 47 12.55 -6.66 -0.77
CA THR A 47 13.38 -6.38 -1.96
C THR A 47 13.82 -4.92 -2.10
N LEU A 48 13.14 -3.98 -1.43
CA LEU A 48 13.49 -2.57 -1.50
C LEU A 48 14.71 -2.24 -0.65
N THR A 49 15.65 -1.49 -1.24
CA THR A 49 16.75 -0.91 -0.48
C THR A 49 16.23 0.19 0.48
N PRO A 50 16.97 0.52 1.55
CA PRO A 50 16.56 1.56 2.50
C PRO A 50 16.24 2.91 1.83
N TRP A 51 16.95 3.24 0.75
CA TRP A 51 16.73 4.48 -0.02
C TRP A 51 15.41 4.46 -0.81
N ASP A 52 15.02 3.31 -1.35
CA ASP A 52 13.76 3.16 -2.10
C ASP A 52 12.53 3.10 -1.19
N ARG A 53 12.73 2.85 0.11
CA ARG A 53 11.65 2.89 1.12
C ARG A 53 11.19 4.32 1.41
N TYR A 54 12.06 5.31 1.24
CA TYR A 54 11.76 6.70 1.57
C TYR A 54 10.63 7.29 0.67
N PRO A 55 10.67 7.15 -0.66
CA PRO A 55 9.54 7.49 -1.52
C PRO A 55 8.24 6.77 -1.13
N LEU A 56 8.33 5.50 -0.71
CA LEU A 56 7.16 4.72 -0.30
C LEU A 56 6.51 5.29 0.97
N LEU A 57 7.32 5.72 1.93
CA LEU A 57 6.85 6.36 3.16
C LEU A 57 6.16 7.70 2.87
N ILE A 58 6.72 8.51 1.96
CA ILE A 58 6.11 9.76 1.52
C ILE A 58 4.77 9.49 0.84
N ARG A 59 4.71 8.52 -0.08
CA ARG A 59 3.46 8.12 -0.74
C ARG A 59 2.43 7.61 0.27
N ALA A 60 2.84 6.81 1.25
CA ALA A 60 1.97 6.33 2.32
C ALA A 60 1.41 7.50 3.16
N ALA A 61 2.24 8.48 3.49
CA ALA A 61 1.81 9.69 4.22
C ALA A 61 0.84 10.53 3.39
N ALA A 62 1.15 10.76 2.10
CA ALA A 62 0.27 11.47 1.17
C ALA A 62 -1.08 10.76 1.03
N ALA A 63 -1.08 9.44 0.83
CA ALA A 63 -2.31 8.65 0.68
C ALA A 63 -3.21 8.70 1.92
N THR A 64 -2.64 8.73 3.12
CA THR A 64 -3.43 8.92 4.36
C THR A 64 -4.00 10.33 4.52
N LEU A 65 -3.25 11.37 4.12
CA LEU A 65 -3.79 12.75 4.06
C LEU A 65 -4.90 12.84 3.00
N GLN A 66 -4.72 12.14 1.89
CA GLN A 66 -5.63 12.05 0.76
C GLN A 66 -6.63 10.90 0.89
N SER A 67 -6.97 10.40 2.09
CA SER A 67 -8.07 9.43 2.19
C SER A 67 -9.43 10.02 1.71
N ARG A 68 -9.47 11.33 1.40
CA ARG A 68 -10.53 12.00 0.62
C ARG A 68 -10.39 11.87 -0.92
N THR A 69 -9.20 11.66 -1.47
CA THR A 69 -8.91 11.55 -2.91
C THR A 69 -7.91 10.43 -3.18
N VAL A 70 -8.41 9.22 -3.43
CA VAL A 70 -7.57 8.04 -3.65
C VAL A 70 -6.98 8.07 -5.05
N PHE A 71 -5.66 8.02 -5.16
CA PHE A 71 -4.94 7.68 -6.38
C PHE A 71 -5.20 6.19 -6.71
N CYS A 72 -6.35 5.90 -7.30
CA CYS A 72 -6.55 4.64 -8.00
C CYS A 72 -5.95 4.79 -9.40
N ARG A 73 -5.09 3.83 -9.80
CA ARG A 73 -4.61 3.56 -11.17
C ARG A 73 -3.31 4.27 -11.59
N GLN A 74 -2.18 3.67 -11.25
CA GLN A 74 -1.03 3.56 -12.17
C GLN A 74 -0.76 2.09 -12.55
N SER A 75 -1.84 1.35 -12.81
CA SER A 75 -1.79 0.27 -13.80
C SER A 75 -2.41 0.81 -15.07
N SER A 76 -1.64 1.55 -15.86
CA SER A 76 -1.88 1.64 -17.30
C SER A 76 -0.60 1.19 -17.96
N GLY A 77 -0.72 0.11 -18.73
CA GLY A 77 0.39 -0.58 -19.35
C GLY A 77 1.31 0.36 -20.10
N VAL A 78 2.59 0.02 -20.05
CA VAL A 78 3.52 0.39 -21.11
C VAL A 78 2.98 -0.23 -22.42
N LEU A 79 2.66 0.62 -23.38
CA LEU A 79 2.56 0.27 -24.80
C LEU A 79 3.80 0.84 -25.48
#